data_AF-A0A662HCL2-F1
#
_entry.id   AF-A0A662HCL2-F1
#
_cell.length_a   1.000
_cell.length_b   1.000
_cell.length_c   1.000
_cell.angle_alpha   90.00
_cell.angle_beta   90.00
_cell.angle_gamma   90.00
#
_symmetry.space_group_name_H-M   'P 1'
#
loop_
_entity.id
_entity.type
_entity.pdbx_description
1 polymer ?
#
loop_
_entity_poly.entity_id
_entity_poly.type
_entity_poly.pdbx_seq_one_letter_code
_entity_poly.pdbx_strand_id
1 'polypeptide(L)'
;MRRLSNMRVCNIVFEGDVPQEVLLKMASSGCGHSLRLPRRVRATVYYDPECPACKRLFIFMMEIGNLEVRGVPFLKGVNKIIAHLGKVVIPFTILDNGRWIRGCPHMLDELYQELLSSV
;
A
#
# COMPACT_ATOMS: atom_id res chain seq x y z
N MET A 1 -22.73 -12.22 9.28
CA MET A 1 -21.77 -11.53 8.40
C MET A 1 -21.49 -10.15 8.98
N ARG A 2 -20.37 -9.96 9.69
CA ARG A 2 -19.99 -8.65 10.25
C ARG A 2 -19.54 -7.75 9.08
N ARG A 3 -20.06 -6.52 8.99
CA ARG A 3 -19.52 -5.47 8.12
C ARG A 3 -18.04 -5.32 8.49
N LEU A 4 -17.12 -5.63 7.57
CA LEU A 4 -15.72 -5.26 7.72
C LEU A 4 -15.67 -3.73 7.62
N SER A 5 -15.71 -3.08 8.78
CA SER A 5 -15.52 -1.64 8.94
C SER A 5 -14.10 -1.29 8.49
N ASN A 6 -13.97 -0.28 7.63
CA ASN A 6 -12.68 0.23 7.19
C ASN A 6 -11.80 0.56 8.41
N MET A 7 -10.61 -0.03 8.49
CA MET A 7 -9.67 0.21 9.60
C MET A 7 -8.55 1.14 9.14
N ARG A 8 -8.31 2.23 9.89
CA ARG A 8 -7.20 3.14 9.61
C ARG A 8 -5.98 2.78 10.46
N VAL A 9 -4.83 2.66 9.81
CA VAL A 9 -3.51 2.50 10.42
C VAL A 9 -2.57 3.53 9.80
N CYS A 10 -2.12 4.50 10.59
CA CYS A 10 -1.34 5.63 10.11
C CYS A 10 -2.03 6.34 8.92
N ASN A 11 -1.34 6.42 7.79
CA ASN A 11 -1.80 6.98 6.51
C ASN A 11 -2.53 5.97 5.60
N ILE A 12 -2.81 4.75 6.10
CA ILE A 12 -3.42 3.67 5.32
C ILE A 12 -4.83 3.38 5.83
N VAL A 13 -5.80 3.24 4.91
CA VAL A 13 -7.16 2.76 5.21
C VAL A 13 -7.35 1.40 4.56
N PHE A 14 -7.57 0.36 5.37
CA PHE A 14 -7.79 -1.02 4.94
C PHE A 14 -9.28 -1.34 4.83
N GLU A 15 -9.68 -1.96 3.72
CA GLU A 15 -11.04 -2.48 3.49
C GLU A 15 -11.21 -3.97 3.83
N GLY A 16 -10.14 -4.60 4.28
CA GLY A 16 -10.12 -5.98 4.73
C GLY A 16 -9.25 -6.10 5.97
N ASP A 17 -8.75 -7.30 6.22
CA ASP A 17 -7.91 -7.56 7.38
C ASP A 17 -6.59 -6.80 7.28
N VAL A 18 -6.19 -6.18 8.38
CA VAL A 18 -4.89 -5.52 8.49
C VAL A 18 -3.83 -6.57 8.78
N PRO A 19 -2.73 -6.64 8.01
CA PRO A 19 -1.66 -7.58 8.31
C PRO A 19 -1.08 -7.35 9.72
N GLN A 20 -0.83 -8.41 10.48
CA GLN A 20 -0.40 -8.31 11.88
C GLN A 20 0.92 -7.54 12.01
N GLU A 21 1.85 -7.72 11.07
CA GLU A 21 3.15 -7.05 11.05
C GLU A 21 3.03 -5.53 10.87
N VAL A 22 2.00 -5.08 10.14
CA VAL A 22 1.67 -3.66 9.99
C VAL A 22 1.19 -3.06 11.32
N LEU A 23 0.36 -3.80 12.07
CA LEU A 23 -0.07 -3.38 13.42
C LEU A 23 1.10 -3.34 14.40
N LEU A 24 1.99 -4.33 14.38
CA LEU A 24 3.20 -4.36 15.21
C LEU A 24 4.15 -3.21 14.89
N LYS A 25 4.37 -2.92 13.60
CA LYS A 25 5.16 -1.77 13.17
C LYS A 25 4.53 -0.45 13.62
N MET A 26 3.21 -0.32 13.55
CA MET A 26 2.51 0.88 14.02
C MET A 26 2.74 1.08 15.52
N ALA A 27 2.58 0.02 16.33
CA ALA A 27 2.78 0.08 17.77
C ALA A 27 4.22 0.46 18.16
N SER A 28 5.24 0.03 17.40
CA SER A 28 6.64 0.33 17.69
C SER A 28 7.12 1.70 17.18
N SER A 29 6.59 2.18 16.06
CA SER A 29 7.05 3.42 15.42
C SER A 29 6.13 4.63 15.61
N GLY A 30 4.92 4.44 16.12
CA GLY A 30 3.96 5.52 16.38
C GLY A 30 3.52 6.30 15.13
N CYS A 31 3.60 5.68 13.94
CA CYS A 31 3.31 6.34 12.65
C CYS A 31 4.23 7.53 12.30
N GLY A 32 5.46 7.56 12.81
CA GLY A 32 6.47 8.53 12.37
C GLY A 32 6.86 8.32 10.90
N HIS A 33 7.10 9.42 10.18
CA HIS A 33 7.56 9.39 8.80
C HIS A 33 9.07 9.65 8.73
N SER A 34 9.82 8.76 8.08
CA SER A 34 11.25 8.93 7.82
C SER A 34 11.52 9.70 6.53
N LEU A 35 10.59 9.64 5.56
CA LEU A 35 10.65 10.32 4.27
C LEU A 35 9.37 11.13 4.03
N ARG A 36 9.40 12.10 3.13
CA ARG A 36 8.21 12.91 2.81
C ARG A 36 8.17 13.32 1.34
N LEU A 37 7.07 13.00 0.66
CA LEU A 37 6.85 13.41 -0.72
C LEU A 37 6.61 14.93 -0.83
N PRO A 38 7.04 15.61 -1.91
CA PRO A 38 6.90 17.06 -2.06
C PRO A 38 5.44 17.50 -2.23
N ARG A 39 4.56 16.60 -2.70
CA ARG A 39 3.10 16.82 -2.74
C ARG A 39 2.37 15.59 -2.22
N ARG A 40 1.06 15.75 -2.02
CA ARG A 40 0.19 14.66 -1.59
C ARG A 40 -0.02 13.68 -2.75
N VAL A 41 0.23 12.39 -2.50
CA VAL A 41 0.01 11.30 -3.45
C VAL A 41 -1.00 10.34 -2.87
N ARG A 42 -1.95 9.87 -3.70
CA ARG A 42 -2.90 8.83 -3.31
C ARG A 42 -2.60 7.53 -4.03
N ALA A 43 -2.61 6.43 -3.26
CA ALA A 43 -2.36 5.10 -3.77
C ALA A 43 -3.46 4.12 -3.35
N THR A 44 -3.86 3.23 -4.26
CA THR A 44 -4.68 2.06 -3.96
C THR A 44 -3.82 0.82 -4.12
N VAL A 45 -3.67 0.03 -3.05
CA VAL A 45 -2.89 -1.21 -3.04
C VAL A 45 -3.83 -2.40 -2.97
N TYR A 46 -3.77 -3.25 -3.99
CA TYR A 46 -4.44 -4.53 -4.01
C TYR A 46 -3.56 -5.59 -3.35
N TYR A 47 -4.06 -6.22 -2.28
CA TYR A 47 -3.24 -7.05 -1.39
C TYR A 47 -3.97 -8.29 -0.87
N ASP A 48 -3.18 -9.18 -0.28
CA ASP A 48 -3.62 -10.27 0.59
C ASP A 48 -2.90 -10.11 1.95
N PRO A 49 -3.59 -10.23 3.09
CA PRO A 49 -2.98 -10.03 4.41
C PRO A 49 -1.87 -11.03 4.72
N GLU A 50 -1.89 -12.23 4.13
CA GLU A 50 -0.88 -13.27 4.35
C GLU A 50 0.35 -13.09 3.46
N CYS A 51 0.27 -12.25 2.42
CA CYS A 51 1.37 -12.05 1.48
C CYS A 51 2.56 -11.28 2.10
N PRO A 52 3.77 -11.87 2.17
CA PRO A 52 4.96 -11.22 2.74
C PRO A 52 5.33 -9.89 2.07
N ALA A 53 5.22 -9.83 0.73
CA ALA A 53 5.50 -8.61 -0.01
C ALA A 53 4.45 -7.52 0.27
N CYS A 54 3.18 -7.88 0.49
CA CYS A 54 2.14 -6.92 0.85
C CYS A 54 2.41 -6.31 2.22
N LYS A 55 2.70 -7.15 3.22
CA LYS A 55 3.08 -6.75 4.58
C LYS A 55 4.22 -5.72 4.56
N ARG A 56 5.30 -6.06 3.84
CA ARG A 56 6.48 -5.22 3.70
C ARG A 56 6.17 -3.89 3.01
N LEU A 57 5.40 -3.92 1.92
CA LEU A 57 5.04 -2.71 1.18
C LEU A 57 4.28 -1.72 2.06
N PHE A 58 3.30 -2.20 2.84
CA PHE A 58 2.58 -1.32 3.76
C PHE A 58 3.48 -0.75 4.85
N ILE A 59 4.41 -1.55 5.41
CA ILE A 59 5.41 -1.05 6.36
C ILE A 59 6.24 0.09 5.74
N PHE A 60 6.67 -0.04 4.48
CA PHE A 60 7.37 1.04 3.78
C PHE A 60 6.49 2.27 3.57
N MET A 61 5.25 2.09 3.10
CA MET A 61 4.32 3.18 2.86
C MET A 61 3.94 3.96 4.13
N MET A 62 3.96 3.32 5.30
CA MET A 62 3.75 4.00 6.59
C MET A 62 4.84 5.03 6.90
N GLU A 63 6.06 4.77 6.44
CA GLU A 63 7.22 5.63 6.70
C GLU A 63 7.29 6.85 5.77
N ILE A 64 6.39 6.95 4.78
CA ILE A 64 6.37 8.03 3.79
C ILE A 64 5.25 9.03 4.10
N GLY A 65 5.63 10.24 4.48
CA GLY A 65 4.73 11.37 4.67
C GLY A 65 4.19 11.92 3.35
N ASN A 66 3.02 12.57 3.41
CA ASN A 66 2.23 13.04 2.25
C ASN A 66 1.75 11.91 1.30
N LEU A 67 1.83 10.64 1.71
CA LEU A 67 1.22 9.52 1.00
C LEU A 67 -0.09 9.12 1.70
N GLU A 68 -1.20 9.03 0.97
CA GLU A 68 -2.47 8.47 1.45
C GLU A 68 -2.72 7.13 0.75
N VAL A 69 -2.90 6.05 1.52
CA VAL A 69 -3.02 4.70 0.96
C VAL A 69 -4.37 4.08 1.27
N ARG A 70 -4.95 3.40 0.29
CA ARG A 70 -6.12 2.54 0.46
C ARG A 70 -5.72 1.10 0.20
N GLY A 71 -5.76 0.26 1.24
CA GLY A 71 -5.55 -1.19 1.14
C GLY A 71 -6.86 -1.88 0.78
N VAL A 72 -6.90 -2.54 -0.37
CA VAL A 72 -8.09 -3.24 -0.89
C VAL A 72 -7.76 -4.72 -1.08
N PRO A 73 -8.60 -5.67 -0.60
CA PRO A 73 -8.43 -7.09 -0.90
C PRO A 73 -8.33 -7.33 -2.40
N PHE A 74 -7.31 -8.07 -2.86
CA PHE A 74 -7.01 -8.22 -4.28
C PHE A 74 -8.18 -8.81 -5.08
N LEU A 75 -9.04 -9.63 -4.45
CA LEU A 75 -10.27 -10.17 -5.02
C LEU A 75 -11.19 -9.09 -5.59
N LYS A 76 -11.23 -7.89 -4.99
CA LYS A 76 -12.01 -6.74 -5.49
C LYS A 76 -11.34 -6.03 -6.69
N GLY A 77 -10.10 -6.36 -6.99
CA GLY A 77 -9.25 -5.70 -8.00
C GLY A 77 -8.79 -6.59 -9.14
N VAL A 78 -9.11 -7.89 -9.14
CA VAL A 78 -8.56 -8.88 -10.09
C VAL A 78 -8.62 -8.42 -11.54
N ASN A 79 -9.79 -7.92 -11.98
CA ASN A 79 -9.96 -7.45 -13.36
C ASN A 79 -9.03 -6.29 -13.71
N LYS A 80 -8.80 -5.36 -12.77
CA LYS A 80 -7.87 -4.24 -12.96
C LYS A 80 -6.44 -4.73 -13.04
N ILE A 81 -6.04 -5.67 -12.18
CA ILE A 81 -4.67 -6.22 -12.17
C ILE A 81 -4.39 -6.95 -13.49
N ILE A 82 -5.31 -7.82 -13.92
CA ILE A 82 -5.18 -8.57 -15.18
C ILE A 82 -5.16 -7.62 -16.38
N ALA A 83 -5.97 -6.56 -16.39
CA ALA A 83 -5.94 -5.57 -17.48
C ALA A 83 -4.58 -4.90 -17.66
N HIS A 84 -3.79 -4.73 -16.59
CA HIS A 84 -2.46 -4.11 -16.67
C HIS A 84 -1.33 -5.12 -16.90
N LEU A 85 -1.45 -6.34 -16.35
CA LEU A 85 -0.33 -7.30 -16.27
C LEU A 85 -0.57 -8.63 -17.01
N GLY A 86 -1.77 -8.89 -17.51
CA GLY A 86 -2.17 -10.16 -18.12
C GLY A 86 -2.26 -11.35 -17.15
N LYS A 87 -1.99 -11.13 -15.86
CA LYS A 87 -2.03 -12.14 -14.80
C LYS A 87 -2.24 -11.48 -13.44
N VAL A 88 -2.65 -12.26 -12.44
CA VAL A 88 -2.79 -11.79 -11.06
C VAL A 88 -1.42 -11.72 -10.41
N VAL A 89 -1.03 -10.52 -9.95
CA VAL A 89 0.19 -10.27 -9.17
C VAL A 89 -0.17 -9.37 -7.99
N ILE A 90 0.35 -9.67 -6.80
CA ILE A 90 0.19 -8.87 -5.59
C ILE A 90 1.52 -8.68 -4.84
N PRO A 91 1.72 -7.58 -4.10
CA PRO A 91 0.87 -6.39 -4.10
C PRO A 91 0.88 -5.69 -5.46
N PHE A 92 -0.22 -5.03 -5.80
CA PHE A 92 -0.33 -4.19 -6.98
C PHE A 92 -0.87 -2.82 -6.61
N THR A 93 -0.11 -1.78 -6.90
CA THR A 93 -0.42 -0.41 -6.50
C THR A 93 -0.84 0.39 -7.72
N ILE A 94 -1.95 1.13 -7.63
CA ILE A 94 -2.37 2.14 -8.60
C ILE A 94 -2.33 3.50 -7.91
N LEU A 95 -1.65 4.46 -8.53
CA LEU A 95 -1.61 5.85 -8.11
C LEU A 95 -2.79 6.63 -8.72
N ASP A 96 -3.18 7.74 -8.10
CA ASP A 96 -4.28 8.59 -8.58
C ASP A 96 -4.08 9.15 -9.99
N ASN A 97 -2.83 9.35 -10.41
CA ASN A 97 -2.47 9.75 -11.78
C ASN A 97 -2.54 8.59 -12.81
N GLY A 98 -2.95 7.38 -12.40
CA GLY A 98 -3.09 6.20 -13.25
C GLY A 98 -1.81 5.38 -13.44
N ARG A 99 -0.66 5.84 -12.94
CA ARG A 99 0.55 5.02 -12.89
C ARG A 99 0.39 3.86 -11.92
N TRP A 100 1.16 2.81 -12.12
CA TRP A 100 1.10 1.62 -11.28
C TRP A 100 2.49 1.11 -10.91
N ILE A 101 2.55 0.40 -9.78
CA ILE A 101 3.74 -0.25 -9.24
C ILE A 101 3.39 -1.72 -9.01
N ARG A 102 4.27 -2.61 -9.47
CA ARG A 102 4.12 -4.06 -9.31
C ARG A 102 5.02 -4.56 -8.19
N GLY A 103 4.45 -5.32 -7.26
CA GLY A 103 5.20 -5.94 -6.17
C GLY A 103 5.64 -4.94 -5.11
N CYS A 104 6.57 -5.38 -4.26
CA CYS A 104 7.22 -4.56 -3.25
C CYS A 104 8.67 -4.32 -3.68
N PRO A 105 9.14 -3.06 -3.76
CA PRO A 105 10.55 -2.76 -3.97
C PRO A 105 11.44 -3.38 -2.90
N HIS A 106 12.73 -3.56 -3.21
CA HIS A 106 13.70 -4.18 -2.32
C HIS A 106 14.13 -3.24 -1.20
N MET A 107 14.04 -1.94 -1.38
CA MET A 107 14.38 -0.94 -0.37
C MET A 107 13.31 0.15 -0.26
N LEU A 108 13.22 0.81 0.90
CA LEU A 108 12.31 1.94 1.10
C LEU A 108 12.60 3.06 0.11
N ASP A 109 13.88 3.37 -0.13
CA ASP A 109 14.30 4.43 -1.04
C ASP A 109 13.87 4.16 -2.48
N GLU A 110 13.86 2.89 -2.92
CA GLU A 110 13.37 2.53 -4.26
C GLU A 110 11.87 2.87 -4.40
N LEU A 111 11.06 2.49 -3.40
CA LEU A 111 9.64 2.86 -3.37
C LEU A 111 9.46 4.39 -3.38
N TYR A 112 10.28 5.09 -2.59
CA TYR A 112 10.23 6.55 -2.52
C TYR A 112 10.56 7.21 -3.87
N GLN A 113 11.58 6.72 -4.59
CA GLN A 113 11.91 7.22 -5.93
C GLN A 113 10.81 6.93 -6.96
N GLU A 114 10.20 5.75 -6.91
CA GLU A 114 9.07 5.43 -7.79
C GLU A 114 7.87 6.37 -7.55
N LEU A 115 7.56 6.63 -6.28
CA LEU A 115 6.52 7.58 -5.89
C LEU A 115 6.89 9.01 -6.29
N LEU A 116 8.14 9.44 -6.11
CA LEU A 116 8.64 10.76 -6.50
C LEU A 116 8.50 11.03 -7.99
N SER A 117 8.79 10.03 -8.82
CA SER A 117 8.62 10.17 -10.27
C SER A 117 7.15 10.41 -10.68
N SER A 118 6.22 10.16 -9.78
CA SER A 118 4.76 10.20 -10.01
C SER A 118 4.09 11.50 -9.52
N VAL A 119 4.88 12.46 -9.02
CA VAL A 119 4.41 13.71 -8.38
C VAL A 119 4.54 14.92 -9.30
#